data_AF-A0A0R1J1D4-F1
#
_entry.id   AF-A0A0R1J1D4-F1
#
_cell.length_a   1.000
_cell.length_b   1.000
_cell.length_c   1.000
_cell.angle_alpha   90.00
_cell.angle_beta   90.00
_cell.angle_gamma   90.00
#
_symmetry.space_group_name_H-M   'P 1'
#
loop_
_entity.id
_entity.type
_entity.pdbx_description
1 polymer ?
#
loop_
_entity_poly.entity_id
_entity_poly.type
_entity_poly.pdbx_seq_one_letter_code
_entity_poly.pdbx_strand_id
1 'polypeptide(L)'
;MAGEVNTQRFKMGAFFKEFGDLQVPLYQRGYDWQTDQVEEMINDLSEVIEEKQDSHFFGLIVLNSDVEDKKKYVIDGQQRITTSFIFLSVVRDMFLKLNKDHSNAIAEVRASDLQDNYFGQKENYRFGQSKDLNDYFERNIMSKGPFDKNLSAKRSSEKNVFNTYQTIYRMIENKVSKKQQPNDKVAVLYDILTSFLEKFYVITLSTTSRSDAFVIFETLNDRGTELSASDLLKNHLLRISGNDIDYVKEYWDSMVDSLNGGAKNVTKFVRSYWNSKNNFVTEKLLYKGIYSKVQSSSDAKNLIQSLNHLAPVYGAISDPKNTEYFSNEVLNKELITLSDLGVKTYYPIILALVENGYSESEILTVVHKVNSFVVRNFTIGGLVANKYEKTFSKIAIGVNNHQYESVDEVNQAIAEDMVSDDKFGVDFGQAQVKTEKASKHILADTFYSDEIEKIDINNVKVINLNENISDPNLIGNKLLLTKSEYAGIKQAKANKVSILNRSKFDYTRMMAKRANITEDEVKDLQVKYATDAVSFWK
;
A
#
# COMPACT_ATOMS: atom_id res chain seq x y z
N MET A 1 -4.23 -25.75 5.18
CA MET A 1 -5.71 -25.71 5.11
C MET A 1 -6.10 -24.26 4.95
N ALA A 2 -6.80 -23.90 3.87
CA ALA A 2 -7.38 -22.55 3.76
C ALA A 2 -8.34 -22.37 4.93
N GLY A 3 -8.24 -21.28 5.70
CA GLY A 3 -9.23 -21.01 6.75
C GLY A 3 -10.59 -20.86 6.08
N GLU A 4 -11.53 -21.75 6.39
CA GLU A 4 -12.89 -21.64 5.86
C GLU A 4 -13.45 -20.27 6.24
N VAL A 5 -13.80 -19.48 5.22
CA VAL A 5 -14.48 -18.21 5.41
C VAL A 5 -15.96 -18.55 5.58
N ASN A 6 -16.46 -18.42 6.80
CA ASN A 6 -17.87 -18.60 7.09
C ASN A 6 -18.59 -17.25 6.95
N THR A 7 -19.70 -17.25 6.20
CA THR A 7 -20.52 -16.07 5.95
C THR A 7 -21.91 -16.28 6.52
N GLN A 8 -22.37 -15.39 7.40
CA GLN A 8 -23.69 -15.52 8.03
C GLN A 8 -24.35 -14.16 8.23
N ARG A 9 -25.67 -14.10 8.04
CA ARG A 9 -26.49 -12.93 8.35
C ARG A 9 -26.92 -12.98 9.82
N PHE A 10 -26.71 -11.88 10.54
CA PHE A 10 -27.18 -11.71 11.92
C PHE A 10 -27.99 -10.44 12.09
N LYS A 11 -29.14 -10.53 12.76
CA LYS A 11 -29.77 -9.35 13.38
C LYS A 11 -28.86 -8.83 14.49
N MET A 12 -28.85 -7.52 14.77
CA MET A 12 -27.93 -6.94 15.76
C MET A 12 -28.04 -7.59 17.15
N GLY A 13 -29.25 -7.88 17.63
CA GLY A 13 -29.44 -8.55 18.91
C GLY A 13 -28.90 -9.99 18.93
N ALA A 14 -29.01 -10.72 17.82
CA ALA A 14 -28.42 -12.06 17.68
C ALA A 14 -26.89 -11.98 17.57
N PHE A 15 -26.36 -11.00 16.84
CA PHE A 15 -24.93 -10.74 16.72
C PHE A 15 -24.27 -10.54 18.09
N PHE A 16 -24.79 -9.64 18.92
CA PHE A 16 -24.18 -9.38 20.24
C PHE A 16 -24.27 -10.57 21.21
N LYS A 17 -25.29 -11.42 21.05
CA LYS A 17 -25.43 -12.63 21.87
C LYS A 17 -24.46 -13.72 21.43
N GLU A 18 -24.27 -13.90 20.12
CA GLU A 18 -23.36 -14.87 19.50
C GLU A 18 -21.87 -14.50 19.71
N PHE A 19 -21.57 -13.21 19.63
CA PHE A 19 -20.21 -12.67 19.67
C PHE A 19 -20.00 -11.87 20.95
N GLY A 20 -19.89 -12.59 22.07
CA GLY A 20 -19.82 -12.01 23.40
C GLY A 20 -18.44 -11.57 23.89
N ASP A 21 -17.34 -11.82 23.17
CA ASP A 21 -15.97 -11.43 23.55
C ASP A 21 -15.23 -10.83 22.34
N LEU A 22 -15.75 -9.70 21.84
CA LEU A 22 -15.20 -8.99 20.71
C LEU A 22 -14.04 -8.09 21.14
N GLN A 23 -12.99 -7.99 20.33
CA GLN A 23 -11.84 -7.13 20.58
C GLN A 23 -11.42 -6.40 19.31
N VAL A 24 -11.31 -5.07 19.38
CA VAL A 24 -10.62 -4.29 18.33
C VAL A 24 -9.11 -4.55 18.45
N PRO A 25 -8.42 -4.99 17.40
CA PRO A 25 -6.98 -5.19 17.43
C PRO A 25 -6.22 -3.90 17.77
N LEU A 26 -5.09 -4.03 18.47
CA LEU A 26 -4.30 -2.87 18.95
C LEU A 26 -3.79 -1.96 17.83
N TYR A 27 -3.67 -2.48 16.62
CA TYR A 27 -3.17 -1.76 15.45
C TYR A 27 -4.25 -1.01 14.66
N GLN A 28 -5.52 -1.19 15.00
CA GLN A 28 -6.58 -0.45 14.32
C GLN A 28 -6.68 0.98 14.84
N ARG A 29 -7.03 1.90 13.94
CA ARG A 29 -7.34 3.28 14.33
C ARG A 29 -8.50 3.30 15.32
N GLY A 30 -8.46 4.26 16.24
CA GLY A 30 -9.55 4.50 17.19
C GLY A 30 -10.87 4.88 16.52
N TYR A 31 -11.89 5.10 17.34
CA TYR A 31 -13.21 5.52 16.88
C TYR A 31 -13.18 6.89 16.18
N ASP A 32 -13.79 6.98 15.00
CA ASP A 32 -13.63 8.11 14.07
C ASP A 32 -14.93 8.55 13.39
N TRP A 33 -16.07 7.88 13.64
CA TRP A 33 -17.36 8.39 13.21
C TRP A 33 -17.63 9.76 13.82
N GLN A 34 -18.11 10.66 12.96
CA GLN A 34 -18.55 12.01 13.26
C GLN A 34 -20.07 12.06 13.26
N THR A 35 -20.62 13.23 13.59
CA THR A 35 -22.06 13.46 13.72
C THR A 35 -22.85 12.98 12.50
N ASP A 36 -22.35 13.23 11.27
CA ASP A 36 -23.06 12.87 10.04
C ASP A 36 -23.34 11.36 9.93
N GLN A 37 -22.35 10.50 10.18
CA GLN A 37 -22.55 9.04 10.12
C GLN A 37 -23.48 8.55 11.24
N VAL A 38 -23.46 9.22 12.39
CA VAL A 38 -24.32 8.89 13.53
C VAL A 38 -25.77 9.29 13.23
N GLU A 39 -25.98 10.47 12.65
CA GLU A 39 -27.30 10.95 12.24
C GLU A 39 -27.90 10.06 11.14
N GLU A 40 -27.09 9.62 10.18
CA GLU A 40 -27.49 8.64 9.15
C GLU A 40 -28.00 7.35 9.80
N MET A 41 -27.23 6.74 10.72
CA MET A 41 -27.66 5.52 11.44
C MET A 41 -29.00 5.71 12.18
N ILE A 42 -29.21 6.85 12.82
CA ILE A 42 -30.46 7.12 13.57
C ILE A 42 -31.62 7.43 12.61
N ASN A 43 -31.37 8.02 11.44
CA ASN A 43 -32.37 8.23 10.40
C ASN A 43 -32.81 6.89 9.80
N ASP A 44 -31.87 5.98 9.49
CA ASP A 44 -32.16 4.62 9.05
C ASP A 44 -33.04 3.87 10.07
N LEU A 45 -32.73 4.01 11.36
CA LEU A 45 -33.53 3.45 12.44
C LEU A 45 -34.94 4.04 12.50
N SER A 46 -35.07 5.33 12.20
CA SER A 46 -36.37 6.00 12.12
C SER A 46 -37.22 5.45 10.99
N GLU A 47 -36.64 5.21 9.82
CA GLU A 47 -37.35 4.63 8.67
C GLU A 47 -37.87 3.22 8.95
N VAL A 48 -37.08 2.42 9.68
CA VAL A 48 -37.44 1.07 10.10
C VAL A 48 -38.57 1.06 11.15
N ILE A 49 -38.57 2.04 12.07
CA ILE A 49 -39.64 2.22 13.06
C ILE A 49 -40.94 2.70 12.38
N GLU A 50 -40.81 3.59 11.40
CA GLU A 50 -41.94 4.14 10.62
C GLU A 50 -42.46 3.17 9.55
N GLU A 51 -41.97 1.92 9.54
CA GLU A 51 -42.35 0.85 8.60
C GLU A 51 -42.16 1.25 7.12
N LYS A 52 -41.26 2.20 6.85
CA LYS A 52 -40.85 2.55 5.47
C LYS A 52 -39.95 1.48 4.85
N GLN A 53 -39.32 0.66 5.69
CA GLN A 53 -38.53 -0.50 5.31
C GLN A 53 -38.62 -1.60 6.39
N ASP A 54 -38.66 -2.87 5.97
CA ASP A 54 -38.79 -4.02 6.89
C ASP A 54 -37.53 -4.25 7.74
N SER A 55 -36.36 -4.00 7.15
CA SER A 55 -35.06 -4.20 7.79
C SER A 55 -33.99 -3.34 7.12
N HIS A 56 -32.99 -2.92 7.90
CA HIS A 56 -31.86 -2.14 7.41
C HIS A 56 -30.56 -2.96 7.42
N PHE A 57 -29.83 -2.92 6.31
CA PHE A 57 -28.52 -3.56 6.19
C PHE A 57 -27.43 -2.64 6.76
N PHE A 58 -26.95 -2.98 7.95
CA PHE A 58 -25.93 -2.21 8.65
C PHE A 58 -24.48 -2.61 8.29
N GLY A 59 -24.29 -3.19 7.11
CA GLY A 59 -22.96 -3.46 6.54
C GLY A 59 -22.33 -4.81 6.90
N LEU A 60 -21.08 -4.96 6.44
CA LEU A 60 -20.24 -6.13 6.69
C LEU A 60 -19.45 -5.99 8.00
N ILE A 61 -19.22 -7.12 8.67
CA ILE A 61 -18.29 -7.24 9.80
C ILE A 61 -17.31 -8.37 9.51
N VAL A 62 -16.01 -8.09 9.54
CA VAL A 62 -14.98 -9.12 9.37
C VAL A 62 -14.44 -9.49 10.74
N LEU A 63 -14.54 -10.76 11.09
CA LEU A 63 -14.11 -11.32 12.37
C LEU A 63 -12.96 -12.30 12.17
N ASN A 64 -11.97 -12.23 13.05
CA ASN A 64 -10.96 -13.25 13.20
C ASN A 64 -11.12 -13.96 14.54
N SER A 65 -11.55 -15.22 14.50
CA SER A 65 -11.68 -16.09 15.67
C SER A 65 -10.37 -16.85 15.87
N ASP A 66 -9.36 -16.18 16.42
CA ASP A 66 -8.05 -16.78 16.69
C ASP A 66 -8.23 -17.89 17.74
N VAL A 67 -7.86 -19.12 17.38
CA VAL A 67 -8.17 -20.33 18.18
C VAL A 67 -7.41 -20.34 19.51
N GLU A 68 -6.26 -19.65 19.57
CA GLU A 68 -5.37 -19.64 20.74
C GLU A 68 -5.81 -18.64 21.81
N ASP A 69 -6.48 -17.54 21.44
CA ASP A 69 -6.68 -16.38 22.33
C ASP A 69 -8.09 -16.32 22.95
N LYS A 70 -8.99 -17.26 22.59
CA LYS A 70 -10.45 -17.28 22.91
C LYS A 70 -11.24 -16.01 22.55
N LYS A 71 -10.57 -14.93 22.15
CA LYS A 71 -11.13 -13.63 21.74
C LYS A 71 -11.44 -13.62 20.26
N LYS A 72 -12.49 -12.88 19.88
CA LYS A 72 -12.86 -12.66 18.48
C LYS A 72 -12.46 -11.25 18.07
N TYR A 73 -11.48 -11.15 17.19
CA TYR A 73 -10.93 -9.88 16.74
C TYR A 73 -11.80 -9.25 15.64
N VAL A 74 -12.18 -7.99 15.81
CA VAL A 74 -12.92 -7.23 14.80
C VAL A 74 -11.91 -6.63 13.81
N ILE A 75 -11.82 -7.19 12.61
CA ILE A 75 -10.90 -6.74 11.57
C ILE A 75 -11.55 -5.67 10.68
N ASP A 76 -12.86 -5.74 10.47
CA ASP A 76 -13.62 -4.69 9.81
C ASP A 76 -15.00 -4.52 10.45
N GLY A 77 -15.60 -3.33 10.32
CA GLY A 77 -16.88 -2.98 10.95
C GLY A 77 -16.73 -2.44 12.38
N GLN A 78 -15.50 -2.16 12.84
CA GLN A 78 -15.23 -1.66 14.19
C GLN A 78 -16.02 -0.40 14.55
N GLN A 79 -16.19 0.54 13.63
CA GLN A 79 -16.91 1.80 13.87
C GLN A 79 -18.42 1.57 14.08
N ARG A 80 -19.01 0.62 13.34
CA ARG A 80 -20.43 0.26 13.45
C ARG A 80 -20.71 -0.45 14.76
N ILE A 81 -19.87 -1.41 15.13
CA ILE A 81 -19.98 -2.12 16.42
C ILE A 81 -19.83 -1.13 17.58
N THR A 82 -18.83 -0.24 17.52
CA THR A 82 -18.60 0.79 18.54
C THR A 82 -19.81 1.70 18.71
N THR A 83 -20.34 2.26 17.61
CA THR A 83 -21.53 3.11 17.67
C THR A 83 -22.75 2.37 18.18
N SER A 84 -22.88 1.08 17.88
CA SER A 84 -23.97 0.25 18.41
C SER A 84 -23.91 0.11 19.93
N PHE A 85 -22.72 -0.13 20.49
CA PHE A 85 -22.55 -0.16 21.95
C PHE A 85 -22.81 1.20 22.59
N ILE A 86 -22.42 2.31 21.94
CA ILE A 86 -22.75 3.66 22.41
C ILE A 86 -24.28 3.87 22.38
N PHE A 87 -24.97 3.47 21.31
CA PHE A 87 -26.43 3.53 21.21
C PHE A 87 -27.11 2.74 22.35
N LEU A 88 -26.69 1.48 22.57
CA LEU A 88 -27.23 0.66 23.66
C LEU A 88 -26.99 1.31 25.02
N SER A 89 -25.84 1.98 25.23
CA SER A 89 -25.52 2.66 26.48
C SER A 89 -26.43 3.87 26.70
N VAL A 90 -26.69 4.66 25.66
CA VAL A 90 -27.64 5.77 25.71
C VAL A 90 -29.03 5.28 26.11
N VAL A 91 -29.52 4.22 25.47
CA VAL A 91 -30.83 3.63 25.77
C VAL A 91 -30.89 3.13 27.21
N ARG A 92 -29.86 2.40 27.68
CA ARG A 92 -29.73 1.95 29.07
C ARG A 92 -29.80 3.14 30.04
N ASP A 93 -29.01 4.18 29.79
CA ASP A 93 -28.92 5.35 30.66
C ASP A 93 -30.24 6.13 30.71
N MET A 94 -30.98 6.18 29.60
CA MET A 94 -32.32 6.77 29.56
C MET A 94 -33.34 5.95 30.35
N PHE A 95 -33.27 4.61 30.33
CA PHE A 95 -34.08 3.78 31.23
C PHE A 95 -33.72 4.00 32.71
N LEU A 96 -32.42 4.08 33.05
CA LEU A 96 -31.97 4.40 34.41
C LEU A 96 -32.50 5.76 34.88
N LYS A 97 -32.46 6.78 34.01
CA LYS A 97 -33.02 8.11 34.28
C LYS A 97 -34.53 8.05 34.52
N LEU A 98 -35.29 7.34 33.68
CA LEU A 98 -36.74 7.17 33.88
C LEU A 98 -37.08 6.47 35.19
N ASN A 99 -36.30 5.45 35.60
CA ASN A 99 -36.48 4.83 36.91
C ASN A 99 -36.16 5.82 38.04
N LYS A 100 -35.05 6.55 37.94
CA LYS A 100 -34.65 7.54 38.96
C LYS A 100 -35.69 8.67 39.12
N ASP A 101 -36.20 9.19 38.01
CA ASP A 101 -37.10 10.36 38.02
C ASP A 101 -38.55 9.99 38.37
N HIS A 102 -38.97 8.74 38.16
CA HIS A 102 -40.37 8.32 38.27
C HIS A 102 -40.62 7.00 39.04
N SER A 103 -39.59 6.39 39.63
CA SER A 103 -39.66 5.08 40.29
C SER A 103 -40.29 3.98 39.40
N ASN A 104 -39.88 3.95 38.13
CA ASN A 104 -40.44 3.06 37.12
C ASN A 104 -39.73 1.70 37.09
N ALA A 105 -40.35 0.68 37.71
CA ALA A 105 -39.83 -0.68 37.76
C ALA A 105 -39.62 -1.34 36.38
N ILE A 106 -40.44 -1.01 35.37
CA ILE A 106 -40.27 -1.54 34.01
C ILE A 106 -38.96 -1.01 33.42
N ALA A 107 -38.69 0.29 33.58
CA ALA A 107 -37.45 0.90 33.12
C ALA A 107 -36.23 0.30 33.82
N GLU A 108 -36.31 0.01 35.13
CA GLU A 108 -35.24 -0.67 35.87
C GLU A 108 -34.91 -2.04 35.29
N VAL A 109 -35.93 -2.88 35.06
CA VAL A 109 -35.77 -4.21 34.46
C VAL A 109 -35.12 -4.10 33.08
N ARG A 110 -35.59 -3.18 32.22
CA ARG A 110 -35.00 -2.98 30.88
C ARG A 110 -33.55 -2.52 30.93
N ALA A 111 -33.18 -1.66 31.87
CA ALA A 111 -31.79 -1.25 32.05
C ALA A 111 -30.90 -2.43 32.49
N SER A 112 -31.39 -3.28 33.41
CA SER A 112 -30.66 -4.48 33.83
C SER A 112 -30.52 -5.48 32.68
N ASP A 113 -31.60 -5.76 31.96
CA ASP A 113 -31.60 -6.65 30.79
C ASP A 113 -30.55 -6.22 29.76
N LEU A 114 -30.42 -4.91 29.48
CA LEU A 114 -29.40 -4.39 28.58
C LEU A 114 -27.99 -4.67 29.09
N GLN A 115 -27.72 -4.37 30.36
CA GLN A 115 -26.41 -4.58 30.98
C GLN A 115 -25.99 -6.05 30.90
N ASP A 116 -26.87 -6.95 31.33
CA ASP A 116 -26.57 -8.37 31.47
C ASP A 116 -26.46 -9.07 30.11
N ASN A 117 -27.32 -8.71 29.15
CA ASN A 117 -27.34 -9.37 27.84
C ASN A 117 -26.23 -8.90 26.89
N TYR A 118 -25.80 -7.64 26.97
CA TYR A 118 -24.97 -7.04 25.92
C TYR A 118 -23.62 -6.48 26.39
N PHE A 119 -23.50 -5.97 27.61
CA PHE A 119 -22.26 -5.31 28.05
C PHE A 119 -21.33 -6.25 28.84
N GLY A 120 -21.92 -7.16 29.62
CA GLY A 120 -21.17 -7.97 30.58
C GLY A 120 -20.87 -7.22 31.87
N GLN A 121 -19.94 -7.74 32.66
CA GLN A 121 -19.55 -7.18 33.96
C GLN A 121 -18.03 -6.97 34.00
N LYS A 122 -17.56 -6.18 34.97
CA LYS A 122 -16.14 -5.83 35.10
C LYS A 122 -15.26 -7.09 35.04
N GLU A 123 -14.21 -7.06 34.21
CA GLU A 123 -13.30 -8.18 33.83
C GLU A 123 -13.82 -9.14 32.74
N ASN A 124 -15.13 -9.12 32.43
CA ASN A 124 -15.77 -9.90 31.36
C ASN A 124 -16.65 -8.99 30.47
N TYR A 125 -16.11 -7.84 30.06
CA TYR A 125 -16.81 -6.96 29.13
C TYR A 125 -16.85 -7.57 27.74
N ARG A 126 -18.00 -7.44 27.08
CA ARG A 126 -18.23 -8.12 25.80
C ARG A 126 -17.55 -7.50 24.59
N PHE A 127 -16.98 -6.30 24.76
CA PHE A 127 -16.32 -5.57 23.68
C PHE A 127 -15.17 -4.69 24.19
N GLY A 128 -13.95 -5.03 23.77
CA GLY A 128 -12.74 -4.27 24.01
C GLY A 128 -12.33 -3.40 22.81
N GLN A 129 -11.76 -2.23 23.10
CA GLN A 129 -11.32 -1.23 22.12
C GLN A 129 -9.80 -1.23 21.93
N SER A 130 -9.35 -0.45 20.94
CA SER A 130 -7.93 -0.11 20.78
C SER A 130 -7.32 0.46 22.07
N LYS A 131 -6.00 0.29 22.25
CA LYS A 131 -5.27 0.72 23.45
C LYS A 131 -5.57 2.17 23.85
N ASP A 132 -5.77 3.02 22.85
CA ASP A 132 -5.93 4.45 23.01
C ASP A 132 -7.34 4.89 23.38
N LEU A 133 -8.33 3.99 23.32
CA LEU A 133 -9.73 4.30 23.62
C LEU A 133 -10.30 3.43 24.75
N ASN A 134 -9.67 2.29 25.05
CA ASN A 134 -10.24 1.26 25.92
C ASN A 134 -10.63 1.73 27.32
N ASP A 135 -9.76 2.47 28.03
CA ASP A 135 -10.07 2.96 29.38
C ASP A 135 -11.31 3.87 29.39
N TYR A 136 -11.35 4.84 28.47
CA TYR A 136 -12.47 5.77 28.36
C TYR A 136 -13.77 5.03 28.01
N PHE A 137 -13.70 4.10 27.04
CA PHE A 137 -14.85 3.35 26.57
C PHE A 137 -15.41 2.38 27.63
N GLU A 138 -14.55 1.66 28.34
CA GLU A 138 -14.98 0.77 29.42
C GLU A 138 -15.69 1.55 30.53
N ARG A 139 -15.13 2.69 30.94
CA ARG A 139 -15.67 3.50 32.03
C ARG A 139 -17.01 4.15 31.69
N ASN A 140 -17.16 4.67 30.46
CA ASN A 140 -18.34 5.43 30.06
C ASN A 140 -19.43 4.63 29.34
N ILE A 141 -19.08 3.56 28.63
CA ILE A 141 -20.01 2.79 27.80
C ILE A 141 -20.30 1.43 28.41
N MET A 142 -19.25 0.67 28.75
CA MET A 142 -19.40 -0.72 29.18
C MET A 142 -19.84 -0.89 30.64
N SER A 143 -19.48 0.06 31.51
CA SER A 143 -19.81 0.01 32.93
C SER A 143 -21.32 0.10 33.19
N LYS A 144 -21.78 -0.47 34.32
CA LYS A 144 -23.22 -0.50 34.72
C LYS A 144 -23.82 0.88 35.02
N GLY A 145 -22.99 1.91 35.15
CA GLY A 145 -23.42 3.27 35.48
C GLY A 145 -23.79 4.09 34.25
N PRO A 146 -24.48 5.23 34.45
CA PRO A 146 -24.69 6.19 33.39
C PRO A 146 -23.36 6.82 32.95
N PHE A 147 -23.32 7.28 31.71
CA PHE A 147 -22.18 7.97 31.13
C PHE A 147 -21.72 9.17 31.99
N ASP A 148 -20.43 9.21 32.36
CA ASP A 148 -19.85 10.30 33.13
C ASP A 148 -19.41 11.44 32.20
N LYS A 149 -20.25 12.46 32.12
CA LYS A 149 -19.97 13.68 31.33
C LYS A 149 -18.76 14.47 31.84
N ASN A 150 -18.33 14.25 33.09
CA ASN A 150 -17.17 14.93 33.68
C ASN A 150 -15.87 14.17 33.39
N LEU A 151 -15.93 12.94 32.89
CA LEU A 151 -14.73 12.21 32.48
C LEU A 151 -14.13 12.89 31.24
N SER A 152 -12.97 13.52 31.44
CA SER A 152 -12.27 14.28 30.40
C SER A 152 -11.91 13.41 29.19
N ALA A 153 -12.52 13.70 28.03
CA ALA A 153 -12.10 13.18 26.74
C ALA A 153 -10.87 13.95 26.22
N LYS A 154 -9.69 13.33 26.33
CA LYS A 154 -8.41 13.94 25.98
C LYS A 154 -8.06 13.70 24.51
N ARG A 155 -8.31 12.48 24.02
CA ARG A 155 -7.93 12.04 22.66
C ARG A 155 -9.06 12.27 21.66
N SER A 156 -8.73 12.33 20.37
CA SER A 156 -9.73 12.53 19.30
C SER A 156 -10.80 11.45 19.30
N SER A 157 -10.41 10.17 19.48
CA SER A 157 -11.34 9.05 19.55
C SER A 157 -12.28 9.13 20.76
N GLU A 158 -11.77 9.55 21.93
CA GLU A 158 -12.58 9.76 23.13
C GLU A 158 -13.59 10.90 22.93
N LYS A 159 -13.16 11.99 22.27
CA LYS A 159 -14.04 13.11 21.91
C LYS A 159 -15.13 12.67 20.93
N ASN A 160 -14.78 11.83 19.95
CA ASN A 160 -15.75 11.26 19.03
C ASN A 160 -16.78 10.39 19.77
N VAL A 161 -16.35 9.53 20.71
CA VAL A 161 -17.29 8.74 21.55
C VAL A 161 -18.22 9.65 22.35
N PHE A 162 -17.68 10.70 22.98
CA PHE A 162 -18.47 11.68 23.73
C PHE A 162 -19.51 12.37 22.83
N ASN A 163 -19.08 12.87 21.67
CA ASN A 163 -19.95 13.54 20.70
C ASN A 163 -21.04 12.59 20.18
N THR A 164 -20.69 11.36 19.81
CA THR A 164 -21.64 10.33 19.39
C THR A 164 -22.67 10.06 20.48
N TYR A 165 -22.25 9.86 21.74
CA TYR A 165 -23.16 9.67 22.85
C TYR A 165 -24.15 10.84 22.97
N GLN A 166 -23.64 12.08 22.96
CA GLN A 166 -24.47 13.28 23.04
C GLN A 166 -25.47 13.42 21.88
N THR A 167 -25.01 13.15 20.65
CA THR A 167 -25.85 13.22 19.45
C THR A 167 -26.97 12.19 19.52
N ILE A 168 -26.66 10.92 19.80
CA ILE A 168 -27.68 9.86 19.92
C ILE A 168 -28.65 10.19 21.06
N TYR A 169 -28.14 10.60 22.23
CA TYR A 169 -28.99 10.99 23.37
C TYR A 169 -29.97 12.10 23.00
N ARG A 170 -29.49 13.17 22.36
CA ARG A 170 -30.32 14.29 21.91
C ARG A 170 -31.40 13.84 20.93
N MET A 171 -31.04 13.01 19.94
CA MET A 171 -31.99 12.54 18.92
C MET A 171 -33.07 11.64 19.52
N ILE A 172 -32.72 10.75 20.46
CA ILE A 172 -33.70 9.88 21.13
C ILE A 172 -34.55 10.68 22.13
N GLU A 173 -33.96 11.59 22.92
CA GLU A 173 -34.69 12.47 23.86
C GLU A 173 -35.72 13.33 23.10
N ASN A 174 -35.42 13.82 21.90
CA ASN A 174 -36.39 14.54 21.06
C ASN A 174 -37.63 13.72 20.68
N LYS A 175 -37.52 12.38 20.62
CA LYS A 175 -38.66 11.48 20.38
C LYS A 175 -39.40 11.15 21.67
N VAL A 176 -38.64 10.82 22.73
CA VAL A 176 -39.19 10.40 24.03
C VAL A 176 -39.91 11.54 24.75
N SER A 177 -39.37 12.76 24.71
CA SER A 177 -39.95 13.95 25.36
C SER A 177 -41.33 14.36 24.83
N LYS A 178 -41.73 13.89 23.63
CA LYS A 178 -43.07 14.10 23.07
C LYS A 178 -44.16 13.35 23.84
N LYS A 179 -43.80 12.37 24.68
CA LYS A 179 -44.73 11.61 25.51
C LYS A 179 -44.82 12.21 26.91
N GLN A 180 -46.04 12.40 27.41
CA GLN A 180 -46.27 12.97 28.74
C GLN A 180 -46.12 11.93 29.84
N GLN A 181 -46.71 10.73 29.66
CA GLN A 181 -46.71 9.70 30.69
C GLN A 181 -45.38 8.91 30.71
N PRO A 182 -44.81 8.62 31.89
CA PRO A 182 -43.58 7.84 32.01
C PRO A 182 -43.62 6.48 31.31
N ASN A 183 -44.76 5.78 31.35
CA ASN A 183 -44.90 4.47 30.70
C ASN A 183 -44.89 4.58 29.16
N ASP A 184 -45.44 5.66 28.59
CA ASP A 184 -45.36 5.91 27.15
C ASP A 184 -43.92 6.22 26.72
N LYS A 185 -43.16 6.92 27.57
CA LYS A 185 -41.72 7.17 27.34
C LYS A 185 -40.94 5.86 27.32
N VAL A 186 -41.21 4.96 28.28
CA VAL A 186 -40.63 3.61 28.33
C VAL A 186 -40.99 2.81 27.07
N ALA A 187 -42.25 2.86 26.63
CA ALA A 187 -42.70 2.16 25.43
C ALA A 187 -42.00 2.64 24.16
N VAL A 188 -41.87 3.96 23.95
CA VAL A 188 -41.14 4.53 22.80
C VAL A 188 -39.66 4.15 22.84
N LEU A 189 -39.02 4.23 24.01
CA LEU A 189 -37.61 3.87 24.15
C LEU A 189 -37.38 2.37 23.91
N TYR A 190 -38.32 1.53 24.36
CA TYR A 190 -38.29 0.10 24.10
C TYR A 190 -38.48 -0.23 22.61
N ASP A 191 -39.39 0.46 21.92
CA ASP A 191 -39.59 0.30 20.47
C ASP A 191 -38.35 0.69 19.65
N ILE A 192 -37.69 1.79 20.04
CA ILE A 192 -36.40 2.20 19.46
C ILE A 192 -35.34 1.11 19.65
N LEU A 193 -35.27 0.53 20.85
CA LEU A 193 -34.34 -0.55 21.17
C LEU A 193 -34.63 -1.82 20.35
N THR A 194 -35.88 -2.30 20.36
CA THR A 194 -36.25 -3.54 19.67
C THR A 194 -36.11 -3.40 18.16
N SER A 195 -36.45 -2.23 17.59
CA SER A 195 -36.26 -1.97 16.17
C SER A 195 -34.77 -2.06 15.78
N PHE A 196 -33.87 -1.49 16.57
CA PHE A 196 -32.43 -1.65 16.31
C PHE A 196 -31.98 -3.10 16.45
N LEU A 197 -32.38 -3.79 17.52
CA LEU A 197 -31.93 -5.17 17.76
C LEU A 197 -32.49 -6.19 16.76
N GLU A 198 -33.70 -5.99 16.24
CA GLU A 198 -34.44 -7.00 15.48
C GLU A 198 -34.57 -6.70 13.99
N LYS A 199 -34.50 -5.43 13.59
CA LYS A 199 -34.68 -5.00 12.21
C LYS A 199 -33.39 -4.45 11.57
N PHE A 200 -32.35 -4.13 12.34
CA PHE A 200 -31.00 -3.97 11.76
C PHE A 200 -30.31 -5.33 11.65
N TYR A 201 -29.59 -5.54 10.55
CA TYR A 201 -28.79 -6.75 10.36
C TYR A 201 -27.45 -6.47 9.71
N VAL A 202 -26.48 -7.34 10.00
CA VAL A 202 -25.13 -7.35 9.45
C VAL A 202 -24.86 -8.69 8.78
N ILE A 203 -23.86 -8.73 7.90
CA ILE A 203 -23.30 -9.97 7.38
C ILE A 203 -21.89 -10.11 7.96
N THR A 204 -21.64 -11.21 8.66
CA THR A 204 -20.34 -11.51 9.24
C THR A 204 -19.53 -12.37 8.29
N LEU A 205 -18.26 -12.00 8.07
CA LEU A 205 -17.24 -12.83 7.44
C LEU A 205 -16.27 -13.26 8.54
N SER A 206 -16.33 -14.52 8.97
CA SER A 206 -15.45 -15.02 10.02
C SER A 206 -14.42 -15.99 9.46
N THR A 207 -13.17 -15.82 9.87
CA THR A 207 -12.08 -16.77 9.58
C THR A 207 -11.24 -17.00 10.81
N THR A 208 -10.75 -18.22 11.00
CA THR A 208 -9.76 -18.54 12.04
C THR A 208 -8.36 -18.06 11.66
N SER A 209 -8.13 -17.78 10.38
CA SER A 209 -6.84 -17.35 9.83
C SER A 209 -6.71 -15.83 9.83
N ARG A 210 -5.80 -15.30 10.65
CA ARG A 210 -5.54 -13.84 10.75
C ARG A 210 -5.06 -13.25 9.42
N SER A 211 -4.22 -13.98 8.69
CA SER A 211 -3.71 -13.53 7.40
C SER A 211 -4.80 -13.51 6.32
N ASP A 212 -5.74 -14.46 6.34
CA ASP A 212 -6.90 -14.43 5.46
C ASP A 212 -7.85 -13.29 5.81
N ALA A 213 -8.02 -13.00 7.12
CA ALA A 213 -8.84 -11.87 7.57
C ALA A 213 -8.31 -10.54 7.03
N PHE A 214 -6.99 -10.37 6.99
CA PHE A 214 -6.39 -9.20 6.37
C PHE A 214 -6.60 -9.15 4.85
N VAL A 215 -6.41 -10.26 4.13
CA VAL A 215 -6.65 -10.27 2.68
C VAL A 215 -8.10 -9.91 2.35
N ILE A 216 -9.06 -10.40 3.14
CA ILE A 216 -10.47 -10.01 3.04
C ILE A 216 -10.63 -8.50 3.29
N PHE A 217 -10.04 -7.98 4.36
CA PHE A 217 -10.06 -6.55 4.70
C PHE A 217 -9.54 -5.67 3.56
N GLU A 218 -8.36 -5.98 3.00
CA GLU A 218 -7.78 -5.23 1.87
C GLU A 218 -8.66 -5.28 0.63
N THR A 219 -9.26 -6.44 0.36
CA THR A 219 -10.14 -6.61 -0.80
C THR A 219 -11.42 -5.79 -0.65
N LEU A 220 -11.94 -5.63 0.58
CA LEU A 220 -13.13 -4.82 0.87
C LEU A 220 -12.84 -3.31 0.92
N ASN A 221 -11.63 -2.92 1.35
CA ASN A 221 -11.25 -1.51 1.57
C ASN A 221 -10.54 -0.83 0.39
N ASP A 222 -10.55 -1.42 -0.81
CA ASP A 222 -9.91 -0.95 -2.07
C ASP A 222 -10.37 0.47 -2.54
N ARG A 223 -11.07 1.26 -1.70
CA ARG A 223 -11.58 2.62 -1.94
C ARG A 223 -11.42 3.62 -0.76
N GLY A 224 -10.72 3.29 0.32
CA GLY A 224 -10.55 4.17 1.51
C GLY A 224 -9.13 4.13 2.11
N THR A 225 -8.80 5.05 3.04
CA THR A 225 -7.45 5.20 3.64
C THR A 225 -6.90 3.88 4.19
N GLU A 226 -5.92 3.33 3.48
CA GLU A 226 -5.32 2.00 3.61
C GLU A 226 -4.48 1.83 4.89
N LEU A 227 -4.64 0.70 5.59
CA LEU A 227 -3.58 0.15 6.45
C LEU A 227 -2.55 -0.51 5.53
N SER A 228 -1.29 -0.10 5.58
CA SER A 228 -0.30 -0.72 4.70
C SER A 228 0.09 -2.12 5.18
N ALA A 229 0.50 -3.01 4.25
CA ALA A 229 1.01 -4.33 4.61
C ALA A 229 2.22 -4.26 5.58
N SER A 230 3.01 -3.18 5.53
CA SER A 230 4.12 -2.95 6.46
C SER A 230 3.66 -2.60 7.88
N ASP A 231 2.56 -1.87 8.07
CA ASP A 231 2.02 -1.60 9.40
C ASP A 231 1.59 -2.89 10.11
N LEU A 232 0.92 -3.78 9.39
CA LEU A 232 0.52 -5.07 9.95
C LEU A 232 1.69 -5.99 10.21
N LEU A 233 2.70 -5.94 9.34
CA LEU A 233 3.93 -6.66 9.58
C LEU A 233 4.60 -6.16 10.86
N LYS A 234 4.77 -4.83 11.05
CA LYS A 234 5.33 -4.24 12.27
C LYS A 234 4.63 -4.79 13.51
N ASN A 235 3.30 -4.71 13.53
CA ASN A 235 2.51 -5.16 14.67
C ASN A 235 2.61 -6.67 14.91
N HIS A 236 2.63 -7.46 13.84
CA HIS A 236 2.83 -8.89 13.95
C HIS A 236 4.18 -9.24 14.54
N LEU A 237 5.26 -8.59 14.07
CA LEU A 237 6.61 -8.77 14.59
C LEU A 237 6.65 -8.41 16.08
N LEU A 238 6.22 -7.20 16.45
CA LEU A 238 6.20 -6.77 17.86
C LEU A 238 5.42 -7.73 18.77
N ARG A 239 4.30 -8.30 18.29
CA ARG A 239 3.53 -9.27 19.08
C ARG A 239 4.31 -10.56 19.35
N ILE A 240 4.95 -11.12 18.33
CA ILE A 240 5.64 -12.42 18.47
C ILE A 240 7.05 -12.27 19.07
N SER A 241 7.59 -11.05 19.16
CA SER A 241 8.90 -10.76 19.73
C SER A 241 8.99 -10.97 21.24
N GLY A 242 7.89 -10.98 21.99
CA GLY A 242 7.90 -11.23 23.44
C GLY A 242 8.84 -10.27 24.19
N ASN A 243 9.90 -10.79 24.80
CA ASN A 243 10.89 -9.98 25.54
C ASN A 243 11.79 -9.12 24.63
N ASP A 244 11.78 -9.36 23.32
CA ASP A 244 12.65 -8.69 22.35
C ASP A 244 11.96 -7.54 21.61
N ILE A 245 10.83 -7.05 22.14
CA ILE A 245 10.03 -5.98 21.54
C ILE A 245 10.85 -4.73 21.27
N ASP A 246 11.66 -4.28 22.23
CA ASP A 246 12.45 -3.06 22.08
C ASP A 246 13.51 -3.21 20.99
N TYR A 247 14.15 -4.39 20.92
CA TYR A 247 15.11 -4.73 19.87
C TYR A 247 14.48 -4.68 18.48
N VAL A 248 13.33 -5.34 18.30
CA VAL A 248 12.63 -5.36 17.01
C VAL A 248 12.12 -3.96 16.63
N LYS A 249 11.67 -3.17 17.61
CA LYS A 249 11.23 -1.79 17.38
C LYS A 249 12.36 -0.89 16.91
N GLU A 250 13.52 -0.97 17.57
CA GLU A 250 14.70 -0.16 17.20
C GLU A 250 15.17 -0.47 15.78
N TYR A 251 15.28 -1.75 15.41
CA TYR A 251 15.64 -2.15 14.05
C TYR A 251 14.59 -1.77 13.02
N TRP A 252 13.31 -1.85 13.37
CA TRP A 252 12.23 -1.38 12.48
C TRP A 252 12.36 0.11 12.21
N ASP A 253 12.49 0.93 13.24
CA ASP A 253 12.54 2.38 13.10
C ASP A 253 13.81 2.81 12.31
N SER A 254 14.97 2.20 12.59
CA SER A 254 16.22 2.38 11.81
C SER A 254 16.08 1.99 10.33
N MET A 255 15.35 0.90 10.05
CA MET A 255 15.06 0.47 8.67
C MET A 255 14.18 1.51 7.95
N VAL A 256 13.18 2.08 8.63
CA VAL A 256 12.31 3.13 8.06
C VAL A 256 13.12 4.39 7.74
N ASP A 257 14.00 4.82 8.65
CA ASP A 257 14.84 6.01 8.47
C ASP A 257 15.75 5.88 7.25
N SER A 258 16.31 4.68 7.02
CA SER A 258 17.18 4.38 5.87
C SER A 258 16.46 4.47 4.51
N LEU A 259 15.13 4.39 4.49
CA LEU A 259 14.32 4.39 3.27
C LEU A 259 13.76 5.77 2.91
N ASN A 260 14.13 6.82 3.65
CA ASN A 260 13.75 8.22 3.42
C ASN A 260 12.25 8.41 3.12
N GLY A 261 11.35 7.62 3.74
CA GLY A 261 9.95 7.61 3.36
C GLY A 261 8.98 6.90 4.32
N GLY A 262 7.68 7.15 4.11
CA GLY A 262 6.59 6.57 4.91
C GLY A 262 6.26 5.12 4.56
N ALA A 263 5.24 4.57 5.22
CA ALA A 263 4.86 3.14 5.19
C ALA A 263 4.75 2.51 3.77
N LYS A 264 4.40 3.29 2.74
CA LYS A 264 4.37 2.81 1.34
C LYS A 264 5.75 2.40 0.79
N ASN A 265 6.82 3.12 1.13
CA ASN A 265 8.17 2.75 0.70
C ASN A 265 8.65 1.51 1.44
N VAL A 266 8.35 1.42 2.74
CA VAL A 266 8.63 0.23 3.56
C VAL A 266 7.92 -1.00 2.97
N THR A 267 6.64 -0.90 2.63
CA THR A 267 5.90 -2.00 1.99
C THR A 267 6.56 -2.44 0.67
N LYS A 268 6.98 -1.50 -0.19
CA LYS A 268 7.66 -1.85 -1.46
C LYS A 268 9.01 -2.52 -1.23
N PHE A 269 9.79 -2.04 -0.27
CA PHE A 269 11.07 -2.64 0.12
C PHE A 269 10.87 -4.07 0.61
N VAL A 270 10.00 -4.27 1.61
CA VAL A 270 9.70 -5.58 2.19
C VAL A 270 9.20 -6.55 1.11
N ARG A 271 8.42 -6.06 0.13
CA ARG A 271 7.98 -6.87 -1.03
C ARG A 271 9.16 -7.32 -1.89
N SER A 272 10.06 -6.40 -2.26
CA SER A 272 11.24 -6.72 -3.05
C SER A 272 12.18 -7.67 -2.33
N TYR A 273 12.39 -7.48 -1.03
CA TYR A 273 13.12 -8.41 -0.18
C TYR A 273 12.45 -9.79 -0.17
N TRP A 274 11.15 -9.85 0.11
CA TRP A 274 10.42 -11.12 0.15
C TRP A 274 10.52 -11.89 -1.17
N ASN A 275 10.30 -11.20 -2.29
CA ASN A 275 10.38 -11.76 -3.64
C ASN A 275 11.81 -12.10 -4.08
N SER A 276 12.84 -11.70 -3.32
CA SER A 276 14.22 -12.17 -3.56
C SER A 276 14.50 -13.55 -2.96
N LYS A 277 13.72 -13.98 -1.95
CA LYS A 277 13.96 -15.23 -1.19
C LYS A 277 12.83 -16.24 -1.25
N ASN A 278 11.63 -15.79 -1.58
CA ASN A 278 10.41 -16.58 -1.45
C ASN A 278 9.60 -16.51 -2.72
N ASN A 279 8.65 -17.44 -2.86
CA ASN A 279 7.67 -17.43 -3.93
C ASN A 279 7.05 -16.04 -4.11
N PHE A 280 7.01 -15.60 -5.37
CA PHE A 280 6.54 -14.28 -5.74
C PHE A 280 5.16 -13.97 -5.17
N VAL A 281 5.05 -12.84 -4.49
CA VAL A 281 3.78 -12.28 -4.00
C VAL A 281 3.59 -10.85 -4.50
N THR A 282 2.32 -10.49 -4.66
CA THR A 282 1.90 -9.09 -4.85
C THR A 282 1.87 -8.37 -3.50
N GLU A 283 1.73 -7.05 -3.52
CA GLU A 283 1.62 -6.24 -2.30
C GLU A 283 0.44 -6.68 -1.42
N LYS A 284 -0.72 -6.96 -2.03
CA LYS A 284 -1.94 -7.45 -1.34
C LYS A 284 -1.73 -8.78 -0.61
N LEU A 285 -0.87 -9.65 -1.14
CA LEU A 285 -0.60 -10.97 -0.55
C LEU A 285 0.67 -10.99 0.31
N LEU A 286 1.39 -9.87 0.42
CA LEU A 286 2.68 -9.79 1.09
C LEU A 286 2.59 -10.20 2.56
N TYR A 287 1.66 -9.59 3.31
CA TYR A 287 1.47 -9.91 4.72
C TYR A 287 1.16 -11.40 4.91
N LYS A 288 0.29 -11.97 4.08
CA LYS A 288 -0.05 -13.39 4.13
C LYS A 288 1.16 -14.29 3.86
N GLY A 289 1.98 -13.92 2.87
CA GLY A 289 3.24 -14.60 2.57
C GLY A 289 4.15 -14.62 3.78
N ILE A 290 4.45 -13.45 4.34
CA ILE A 290 5.37 -13.31 5.48
C ILE A 290 4.83 -14.00 6.72
N TYR A 291 3.56 -13.79 7.05
CA TYR A 291 2.90 -14.42 8.19
C TYR A 291 3.09 -15.94 8.15
N SER A 292 2.91 -16.58 6.99
CA SER A 292 3.04 -18.04 6.90
C SER A 292 4.41 -18.62 7.29
N LYS A 293 5.48 -17.80 7.26
CA LYS A 293 6.86 -18.21 7.59
C LYS A 293 7.41 -17.62 8.89
N VAL A 294 6.81 -16.54 9.38
CA VAL A 294 7.31 -15.80 10.55
C VAL A 294 6.30 -15.97 11.66
N GLN A 295 6.57 -16.88 12.60
CA GLN A 295 5.60 -17.23 13.66
C GLN A 295 6.21 -17.18 15.07
N SER A 296 7.54 -17.17 15.20
CA SER A 296 8.25 -17.14 16.48
C SER A 296 9.05 -15.84 16.69
N SER A 297 9.47 -15.58 17.94
CA SER A 297 10.36 -14.45 18.24
C SER A 297 11.69 -14.52 17.46
N SER A 298 12.24 -15.73 17.31
CA SER A 298 13.46 -15.96 16.52
C SER A 298 13.27 -15.59 15.05
N ASP A 299 12.13 -15.95 14.45
CA ASP A 299 11.82 -15.57 13.07
C ASP A 299 11.72 -14.05 12.92
N ALA A 300 11.10 -13.37 13.89
CA ALA A 300 10.98 -11.92 13.89
C ALA A 300 12.35 -11.24 13.94
N LYS A 301 13.25 -11.72 14.81
CA LYS A 301 14.63 -11.23 14.90
C LYS A 301 15.39 -11.42 13.59
N ASN A 302 15.37 -12.63 13.04
CA ASN A 302 16.08 -12.93 11.80
C ASN A 302 15.56 -12.07 10.64
N LEU A 303 14.23 -11.94 10.51
CA LEU A 303 13.63 -11.12 9.47
C LEU A 303 14.03 -9.64 9.63
N ILE A 304 13.89 -9.07 10.82
CA ILE A 304 14.15 -7.64 11.01
C ILE A 304 15.63 -7.29 10.83
N GLN A 305 16.55 -8.20 11.19
CA GLN A 305 17.98 -8.05 10.94
C GLN A 305 18.28 -8.03 9.44
N SER A 306 17.76 -9.00 8.67
CA SER A 306 17.94 -9.01 7.21
C SER A 306 17.34 -7.77 6.54
N LEU A 307 16.14 -7.36 6.96
CA LEU A 307 15.49 -6.17 6.43
C LEU A 307 16.31 -4.90 6.72
N ASN A 308 16.83 -4.75 7.94
CA ASN A 308 17.63 -3.59 8.31
C ASN A 308 18.96 -3.56 7.53
N HIS A 309 19.62 -4.71 7.36
CA HIS A 309 20.86 -4.83 6.57
C HIS A 309 20.67 -4.38 5.11
N LEU A 310 19.54 -4.73 4.49
CA LEU A 310 19.28 -4.47 3.07
C LEU A 310 18.52 -3.16 2.78
N ALA A 311 18.03 -2.47 3.81
CA ALA A 311 17.30 -1.21 3.61
C ALA A 311 18.16 -0.11 2.94
N PRO A 312 19.43 0.11 3.33
CA PRO A 312 20.30 1.07 2.63
C PRO A 312 20.52 0.72 1.15
N VAL A 313 20.70 -0.57 0.84
CA VAL A 313 20.83 -1.07 -0.54
C VAL A 313 19.57 -0.75 -1.35
N TYR A 314 18.39 -1.02 -0.77
CA TYR A 314 17.14 -0.69 -1.42
C TYR A 314 16.96 0.82 -1.64
N GLY A 315 17.35 1.63 -0.65
CA GLY A 315 17.38 3.09 -0.78
C GLY A 315 18.19 3.53 -1.99
N ALA A 316 19.42 3.01 -2.13
CA ALA A 316 20.30 3.33 -3.25
C ALA A 316 19.78 2.88 -4.62
N ILE A 317 19.19 1.68 -4.75
CA ILE A 317 18.65 1.24 -6.05
C ILE A 317 17.29 1.87 -6.40
N SER A 318 16.52 2.31 -5.40
CA SER A 318 15.21 2.94 -5.59
C SER A 318 15.28 4.44 -5.84
N ASP A 319 16.29 5.12 -5.28
CA ASP A 319 16.60 6.52 -5.53
C ASP A 319 18.11 6.77 -5.69
N PRO A 320 18.72 6.24 -6.78
CA PRO A 320 20.17 6.28 -7.00
C PRO A 320 20.72 7.69 -7.26
N LYS A 321 19.86 8.70 -7.39
CA LYS A 321 20.28 10.10 -7.58
C LYS A 321 20.53 10.84 -6.27
N ASN A 322 19.89 10.39 -5.19
CA ASN A 322 19.92 11.07 -3.89
C ASN A 322 20.45 10.18 -2.76
N THR A 323 20.66 8.89 -3.01
CA THR A 323 21.10 7.93 -2.00
C THR A 323 22.38 7.22 -2.46
N GLU A 324 23.48 7.46 -1.77
CA GLU A 324 24.76 6.79 -2.02
C GLU A 324 24.90 5.56 -1.10
N TYR A 325 25.36 4.45 -1.66
CA TYR A 325 25.68 3.22 -0.92
C TYR A 325 26.89 2.52 -1.54
N PHE A 326 26.87 2.32 -2.85
CA PHE A 326 27.99 1.71 -3.56
C PHE A 326 29.12 2.70 -3.76
N SER A 327 30.35 2.26 -3.59
CA SER A 327 31.55 3.09 -3.81
C SER A 327 31.92 3.19 -5.30
N ASN A 328 31.49 2.23 -6.12
CA ASN A 328 31.76 2.18 -7.54
C ASN A 328 30.89 3.19 -8.30
N GLU A 329 31.53 4.24 -8.80
CA GLU A 329 30.88 5.31 -9.56
C GLU A 329 30.19 4.83 -10.84
N VAL A 330 30.72 3.80 -11.49
CA VAL A 330 30.13 3.25 -12.72
C VAL A 330 28.84 2.51 -12.39
N LEU A 331 28.83 1.72 -11.31
CA LEU A 331 27.62 1.06 -10.82
C LEU A 331 26.53 2.08 -10.46
N ASN A 332 26.89 3.15 -9.76
CA ASN A 332 25.92 4.21 -9.45
C ASN A 332 25.36 4.88 -10.71
N LYS A 333 26.19 5.13 -11.74
CA LYS A 333 25.74 5.66 -13.03
C LYS A 333 24.77 4.72 -13.74
N GLU A 334 25.06 3.42 -13.78
CA GLU A 334 24.18 2.42 -14.40
C GLU A 334 22.84 2.27 -13.66
N LEU A 335 22.85 2.35 -12.32
CA LEU A 335 21.61 2.38 -11.53
C LEU A 335 20.78 3.63 -11.82
N ILE A 336 21.42 4.79 -12.02
CA ILE A 336 20.75 6.01 -12.47
C ILE A 336 20.13 5.81 -13.86
N THR A 337 20.84 5.16 -14.78
CA THR A 337 20.32 4.82 -16.11
C THR A 337 19.06 3.97 -16.01
N LEU A 338 19.09 2.88 -15.26
CA LEU A 338 17.92 2.02 -15.02
C LEU A 338 16.73 2.77 -14.38
N SER A 339 17.02 3.67 -13.44
CA SER A 339 16.01 4.53 -12.81
C SER A 339 15.39 5.52 -13.80
N ASP A 340 16.19 6.10 -14.69
CA ASP A 340 15.71 7.00 -15.75
C ASP A 340 14.92 6.29 -16.86
N LEU A 341 15.21 5.00 -17.08
CA LEU A 341 14.39 4.10 -17.91
C LEU A 341 13.10 3.65 -17.20
N GLY A 342 12.96 3.91 -15.90
CA GLY A 342 11.73 3.71 -15.12
C GLY A 342 11.47 2.27 -14.69
N VAL A 343 12.48 1.40 -14.77
CA VAL A 343 12.35 -0.02 -14.43
C VAL A 343 12.71 -0.28 -12.98
N LYS A 344 11.94 -1.16 -12.32
CA LYS A 344 12.11 -1.52 -10.90
C LYS A 344 12.15 -3.02 -10.66
N THR A 345 11.92 -3.80 -11.71
CA THR A 345 11.69 -5.26 -11.63
C THR A 345 12.95 -6.02 -11.23
N TYR A 346 14.13 -5.43 -11.40
CA TYR A 346 15.43 -6.02 -11.09
C TYR A 346 15.84 -5.88 -9.62
N TYR A 347 15.13 -5.08 -8.81
CA TYR A 347 15.52 -4.83 -7.41
C TYR A 347 15.76 -6.11 -6.59
N PRO A 348 14.94 -7.17 -6.68
CA PRO A 348 15.19 -8.41 -5.96
C PRO A 348 16.55 -9.04 -6.26
N ILE A 349 17.06 -8.92 -7.49
CA ILE A 349 18.36 -9.47 -7.88
C ILE A 349 19.48 -8.75 -7.14
N ILE A 350 19.48 -7.41 -7.14
CA ILE A 350 20.54 -6.65 -6.46
C ILE A 350 20.52 -6.91 -4.95
N LEU A 351 19.34 -7.00 -4.34
CA LEU A 351 19.21 -7.39 -2.94
C LEU A 351 19.82 -8.78 -2.68
N ALA A 352 19.53 -9.77 -3.53
CA ALA A 352 20.08 -11.11 -3.39
C ALA A 352 21.61 -11.13 -3.57
N LEU A 353 22.15 -10.42 -4.56
CA LEU A 353 23.60 -10.37 -4.79
C LEU A 353 24.35 -9.75 -3.61
N VAL A 354 23.87 -8.62 -3.08
CA VAL A 354 24.49 -7.97 -1.92
C VAL A 354 24.43 -8.86 -0.68
N GLU A 355 23.28 -9.49 -0.43
CA GLU A 355 23.12 -10.37 0.73
C GLU A 355 24.02 -11.62 0.68
N ASN A 356 24.33 -12.10 -0.53
CA ASN A 356 25.23 -13.23 -0.74
C ASN A 356 26.71 -12.82 -0.91
N GLY A 357 27.05 -11.54 -0.65
CA GLY A 357 28.44 -11.08 -0.58
C GLY A 357 29.14 -10.89 -1.92
N TYR A 358 28.40 -10.73 -3.01
CA TYR A 358 28.98 -10.38 -4.32
C TYR A 358 29.63 -8.99 -4.25
N SER A 359 30.80 -8.85 -4.86
CA SER A 359 31.51 -7.58 -4.96
C SER A 359 30.79 -6.57 -5.86
N GLU A 360 31.07 -5.28 -5.69
CA GLU A 360 30.46 -4.24 -6.54
C GLU A 360 30.81 -4.41 -8.03
N SER A 361 31.98 -4.98 -8.37
CA SER A 361 32.36 -5.31 -9.75
C SER A 361 31.51 -6.44 -10.34
N GLU A 362 31.18 -7.44 -9.54
CA GLU A 362 30.30 -8.53 -9.95
C GLU A 362 28.86 -8.05 -10.12
N ILE A 363 28.38 -7.24 -9.16
CA ILE A 363 27.07 -6.59 -9.23
C ILE A 363 26.99 -5.70 -10.48
N LEU A 364 28.02 -4.92 -10.78
CA LEU A 364 28.08 -4.10 -12.00
C LEU A 364 27.95 -4.95 -13.27
N THR A 365 28.62 -6.10 -13.32
CA THR A 365 28.55 -7.01 -14.47
C THR A 365 27.11 -7.53 -14.68
N VAL A 366 26.40 -7.85 -13.59
CA VAL A 366 24.98 -8.22 -13.67
C VAL A 366 24.10 -7.02 -14.05
N VAL A 367 24.38 -5.84 -13.51
CA VAL A 367 23.64 -4.61 -13.82
C VAL A 367 23.75 -4.25 -15.30
N HIS A 368 24.92 -4.40 -15.94
CA HIS A 368 25.04 -4.23 -17.39
C HIS A 368 24.13 -5.19 -18.16
N LYS A 369 24.04 -6.47 -17.74
CA LYS A 369 23.13 -7.43 -18.38
C LYS A 369 21.68 -7.06 -18.16
N VAL A 370 21.31 -6.58 -16.98
CA VAL A 370 19.96 -6.05 -16.69
C VAL A 370 19.65 -4.83 -17.56
N ASN A 371 20.59 -3.90 -17.72
CA ASN A 371 20.41 -2.71 -18.56
C ASN A 371 20.18 -3.11 -20.02
N SER A 372 21.01 -4.04 -20.53
CA SER A 372 20.83 -4.65 -21.84
C SER A 372 19.44 -5.30 -22.01
N PHE A 373 19.01 -6.12 -21.06
CA PHE A 373 17.67 -6.71 -21.05
C PHE A 373 16.57 -5.65 -21.09
N VAL A 374 16.67 -4.60 -20.28
CA VAL A 374 15.70 -3.52 -20.19
C VAL A 374 15.58 -2.78 -21.52
N VAL A 375 16.71 -2.42 -22.13
CA VAL A 375 16.71 -1.73 -23.42
C VAL A 375 16.08 -2.60 -24.49
N ARG A 376 16.53 -3.85 -24.61
CA ARG A 376 16.05 -4.79 -25.62
C ARG A 376 14.58 -5.12 -25.48
N ASN A 377 14.15 -5.53 -24.29
CA ASN A 377 12.80 -6.04 -24.09
C ASN A 377 11.78 -4.90 -23.95
N PHE A 378 12.10 -3.85 -23.20
CA PHE A 378 11.10 -2.85 -22.78
C PHE A 378 11.21 -1.56 -23.59
N THR A 379 12.39 -0.95 -23.61
CA THR A 379 12.57 0.39 -24.22
C THR A 379 12.40 0.35 -25.73
N ILE A 380 12.95 -0.69 -26.39
CA ILE A 380 12.90 -0.87 -27.85
C ILE A 380 11.86 -1.93 -28.23
N GLY A 381 11.89 -3.11 -27.61
CA GLY A 381 10.98 -4.23 -27.92
C GLY A 381 9.52 -4.02 -27.50
N GLY A 382 9.20 -2.99 -26.71
CA GLY A 382 7.83 -2.63 -26.33
C GLY A 382 7.12 -3.64 -25.42
N LEU A 383 7.85 -4.60 -24.82
CA LEU A 383 7.29 -5.58 -23.89
C LEU A 383 6.99 -4.92 -22.54
N VAL A 384 5.98 -5.46 -21.85
CA VAL A 384 5.51 -4.90 -20.58
C VAL A 384 6.39 -5.40 -19.42
N ALA A 385 7.14 -4.50 -18.80
CA ALA A 385 8.07 -4.79 -17.71
C ALA A 385 7.45 -5.64 -16.57
N ASN A 386 6.20 -5.36 -16.19
CA ASN A 386 5.50 -6.07 -15.11
C ASN A 386 5.39 -7.59 -15.32
N LYS A 387 5.44 -8.07 -16.57
CA LYS A 387 5.42 -9.52 -16.85
C LYS A 387 6.68 -10.23 -16.34
N TYR A 388 7.79 -9.51 -16.23
CA TYR A 388 9.10 -10.03 -15.88
C TYR A 388 9.44 -9.87 -14.39
N GLU A 389 8.56 -9.27 -13.58
CA GLU A 389 8.74 -9.26 -12.12
C GLU A 389 8.89 -10.67 -11.55
N LYS A 390 8.12 -11.63 -12.08
CA LYS A 390 8.21 -13.05 -11.70
C LYS A 390 9.53 -13.68 -12.15
N THR A 391 10.01 -13.39 -13.35
CA THR A 391 11.29 -13.90 -13.86
C THR A 391 12.44 -13.39 -13.00
N PHE A 392 12.56 -12.08 -12.81
CA PHE A 392 13.64 -11.52 -11.97
C PHE A 392 13.57 -11.97 -10.52
N SER A 393 12.36 -12.14 -9.96
CA SER A 393 12.17 -12.75 -8.64
C SER A 393 12.68 -14.20 -8.59
N LYS A 394 12.40 -15.04 -9.60
CA LYS A 394 12.93 -16.40 -9.67
C LYS A 394 14.46 -16.43 -9.72
N ILE A 395 15.08 -15.53 -10.49
CA ILE A 395 16.54 -15.44 -10.60
C ILE A 395 17.13 -15.07 -9.24
N ALA A 396 16.57 -14.07 -8.55
CA ALA A 396 16.99 -13.68 -7.20
C ALA A 396 16.86 -14.82 -6.18
N ILE A 397 15.77 -15.60 -6.26
CA ILE A 397 15.58 -16.80 -5.43
C ILE A 397 16.64 -17.85 -5.74
N GLY A 398 17.00 -18.03 -7.01
CA GLY A 398 18.08 -18.92 -7.44
C GLY A 398 19.43 -18.53 -6.85
N VAL A 399 19.75 -17.23 -6.80
CA VAL A 399 20.97 -16.73 -6.13
C VAL A 399 20.94 -17.07 -4.63
N ASN A 400 19.84 -16.73 -3.94
CA ASN A 400 19.69 -16.97 -2.50
C ASN A 400 19.64 -18.46 -2.11
N ASN A 401 19.27 -19.34 -3.03
CA ASN A 401 19.25 -20.78 -2.81
C ASN A 401 20.54 -21.48 -3.30
N HIS A 402 21.57 -20.72 -3.70
CA HIS A 402 22.82 -21.25 -4.27
C HIS A 402 22.60 -22.12 -5.53
N GLN A 403 21.56 -21.81 -6.32
CA GLN A 403 21.38 -22.39 -7.66
C GLN A 403 22.25 -21.66 -8.69
N TYR A 404 22.47 -20.36 -8.49
CA TYR A 404 23.36 -19.53 -9.29
C TYR A 404 24.46 -18.99 -8.37
N GLU A 405 25.65 -19.56 -8.47
CA GLU A 405 26.80 -19.26 -7.61
C GLU A 405 27.83 -18.34 -8.29
N SER A 406 27.64 -18.05 -9.58
CA SER A 406 28.50 -17.17 -10.36
C SER A 406 27.73 -16.09 -11.13
N VAL A 407 28.43 -14.99 -11.44
CA VAL A 407 27.91 -13.90 -12.29
C VAL A 407 27.47 -14.42 -13.67
N ASP A 408 28.21 -15.37 -14.24
CA ASP A 408 27.91 -15.93 -15.56
C ASP A 408 26.59 -16.71 -15.57
N GLU A 409 26.32 -17.49 -14.53
CA GLU A 409 25.05 -18.22 -14.38
C GLU A 409 23.86 -17.27 -14.20
N VAL A 410 24.03 -16.22 -13.39
CA VAL A 410 22.99 -15.17 -13.22
C VAL A 410 22.72 -14.48 -14.56
N ASN A 411 23.76 -14.10 -15.29
CA ASN A 411 23.64 -13.46 -16.60
C ASN A 411 23.00 -14.38 -17.64
N GLN A 412 23.31 -15.67 -17.62
CA GLN A 412 22.68 -16.67 -18.48
C GLN A 412 21.18 -16.76 -18.18
N ALA A 413 20.79 -16.82 -16.90
CA ALA A 413 19.39 -16.86 -16.50
C ALA A 413 18.61 -15.60 -16.91
N ILE A 414 19.25 -14.42 -16.87
CA ILE A 414 18.65 -13.17 -17.39
C ILE A 414 18.48 -13.25 -18.92
N ALA A 415 19.45 -13.83 -19.62
CA ALA A 415 19.47 -13.90 -21.08
C ALA A 415 18.39 -14.85 -21.66
N GLU A 416 17.89 -15.83 -20.90
CA GLU A 416 16.87 -16.78 -21.36
C GLU A 416 15.60 -16.11 -21.91
N ASP A 417 15.16 -15.03 -21.26
CA ASP A 417 13.94 -14.28 -21.59
C ASP A 417 14.24 -13.02 -22.43
N MET A 418 15.50 -12.81 -22.84
CA MET A 418 15.96 -11.61 -23.54
C MET A 418 15.65 -11.70 -25.05
N VAL A 419 15.26 -10.57 -25.64
CA VAL A 419 15.03 -10.49 -27.09
C VAL A 419 16.35 -10.81 -27.83
N SER A 420 16.27 -11.71 -28.82
CA SER A 420 17.43 -12.15 -29.61
C SER A 420 18.06 -11.02 -30.42
N ASP A 421 19.33 -11.17 -30.79
CA ASP A 421 20.08 -10.19 -31.59
C ASP A 421 19.34 -9.80 -32.88
N ASP A 422 18.85 -10.80 -33.64
CA ASP A 422 18.14 -10.58 -34.90
C ASP A 422 16.85 -9.77 -34.70
N LYS A 423 16.05 -10.16 -33.70
CA LYS A 423 14.79 -9.47 -33.41
C LYS A 423 15.04 -8.06 -32.89
N PHE A 424 16.03 -7.90 -32.01
CA PHE A 424 16.39 -6.59 -31.47
C PHE A 424 16.85 -5.63 -32.58
N GLY A 425 17.65 -6.11 -33.54
CA GLY A 425 18.06 -5.31 -34.69
C GLY A 425 16.86 -4.84 -35.54
N VAL A 426 15.90 -5.72 -35.80
CA VAL A 426 14.65 -5.37 -36.50
C VAL A 426 13.84 -4.35 -35.71
N ASP A 427 13.63 -4.59 -34.42
CA ASP A 427 12.86 -3.71 -33.54
C ASP A 427 13.54 -2.32 -33.41
N PHE A 428 14.88 -2.28 -33.38
CA PHE A 428 15.65 -1.03 -33.34
C PHE A 428 15.47 -0.20 -34.60
N GLY A 429 15.40 -0.85 -35.78
CA GLY A 429 15.08 -0.19 -37.05
C GLY A 429 13.76 0.58 -37.04
N GLN A 430 12.84 0.25 -36.13
CA GLN A 430 11.55 0.90 -35.95
C GLN A 430 11.37 1.52 -34.55
N ALA A 431 12.47 1.75 -33.82
CA ALA A 431 12.44 2.15 -32.43
C ALA A 431 11.70 3.48 -32.17
N GLN A 432 10.69 3.41 -31.29
CA GLN A 432 9.91 4.56 -30.83
C GLN A 432 10.14 4.79 -29.33
N VAL A 433 10.98 5.77 -28.98
CA VAL A 433 11.33 6.04 -27.58
C VAL A 433 10.54 7.24 -27.09
N LYS A 434 9.56 7.05 -26.21
CA LYS A 434 8.60 8.11 -25.84
C LYS A 434 9.16 9.15 -24.86
N THR A 435 9.99 8.73 -23.90
CA THR A 435 10.47 9.62 -22.84
C THR A 435 11.76 10.32 -23.23
N GLU A 436 11.92 11.58 -22.84
CA GLU A 436 13.17 12.32 -23.04
C GLU A 436 14.34 11.61 -22.35
N LYS A 437 14.13 11.14 -21.12
CA LYS A 437 15.16 10.44 -20.34
C LYS A 437 15.70 9.20 -21.04
N ALA A 438 14.81 8.31 -21.51
CA ALA A 438 15.24 7.13 -22.26
C ALA A 438 15.89 7.52 -23.58
N SER A 439 15.35 8.53 -24.28
CA SER A 439 15.94 9.01 -25.54
C SER A 439 17.39 9.46 -25.35
N LYS A 440 17.73 10.10 -24.22
CA LYS A 440 19.12 10.53 -23.95
C LYS A 440 20.09 9.36 -23.88
N HIS A 441 19.74 8.34 -23.11
CA HIS A 441 20.58 7.15 -22.92
C HIS A 441 20.74 6.37 -24.23
N ILE A 442 19.63 6.07 -24.92
CA ILE A 442 19.68 5.34 -26.19
C ILE A 442 20.51 6.11 -27.24
N LEU A 443 20.35 7.43 -27.35
CA LEU A 443 21.15 8.24 -28.27
C LEU A 443 22.63 8.20 -27.92
N ALA A 444 22.98 8.38 -26.64
CA ALA A 444 24.37 8.38 -26.17
C ALA A 444 25.07 7.05 -26.48
N ASP A 445 24.39 5.93 -26.23
CA ASP A 445 24.95 4.58 -26.37
C ASP A 445 25.06 4.10 -27.82
N THR A 446 24.36 4.74 -28.77
CA THR A 446 24.34 4.32 -30.20
C THR A 446 24.80 5.41 -31.13
N PHE A 447 23.98 6.43 -31.36
CA PHE A 447 24.22 7.46 -32.37
C PHE A 447 25.41 8.36 -32.02
N TYR A 448 25.74 8.49 -30.74
CA TYR A 448 26.82 9.33 -30.23
C TYR A 448 27.92 8.50 -29.54
N SER A 449 27.99 7.18 -29.79
CA SER A 449 28.93 6.26 -29.12
C SER A 449 30.40 6.71 -29.26
N ASP A 450 30.78 7.23 -30.43
CA ASP A 450 32.12 7.78 -30.71
C ASP A 450 32.48 9.03 -29.90
N GLU A 451 31.50 9.69 -29.27
CA GLU A 451 31.69 10.89 -28.47
C GLU A 451 30.97 10.85 -27.12
N ILE A 452 30.70 9.65 -26.61
CA ILE A 452 29.96 9.43 -25.36
C ILE A 452 30.60 10.13 -24.16
N GLU A 453 31.94 10.20 -24.11
CA GLU A 453 32.70 10.90 -23.06
C GLU A 453 32.41 12.42 -23.01
N LYS A 454 31.92 13.02 -24.11
CA LYS A 454 31.55 14.44 -24.15
C LYS A 454 30.14 14.70 -23.58
N ILE A 455 29.36 13.65 -23.32
CA ILE A 455 27.95 13.72 -22.96
C ILE A 455 27.78 13.63 -21.44
N ASP A 456 27.27 14.72 -20.86
CA ASP A 456 26.69 14.69 -19.52
C ASP A 456 25.17 14.55 -19.66
N ILE A 457 24.64 13.35 -19.40
CA ILE A 457 23.20 13.04 -19.50
C ILE A 457 22.33 14.00 -18.69
N ASN A 458 22.82 14.51 -17.56
CA ASN A 458 22.11 15.45 -16.71
C ASN A 458 22.10 16.88 -17.28
N ASN A 459 23.03 17.20 -18.18
CA ASN A 459 23.19 18.52 -18.79
C ASN A 459 22.87 18.59 -20.29
N VAL A 460 22.27 17.54 -20.85
CA VAL A 460 21.74 17.53 -22.21
C VAL A 460 20.21 17.58 -22.26
N LYS A 461 19.69 17.89 -23.44
CA LYS A 461 18.27 17.93 -23.82
C LYS A 461 18.09 17.25 -25.17
N VAL A 462 16.89 16.72 -25.39
CA VAL A 462 16.53 16.06 -26.65
C VAL A 462 15.65 16.99 -27.48
N ILE A 463 15.92 17.05 -28.79
CA ILE A 463 15.09 17.75 -29.77
C ILE A 463 14.87 16.87 -31.00
N ASN A 464 13.74 17.00 -31.67
CA ASN A 464 13.55 16.38 -32.98
C ASN A 464 14.36 17.14 -34.03
N LEU A 465 14.83 16.48 -35.09
CA LEU A 465 15.49 17.12 -36.22
C LEU A 465 14.42 17.75 -37.11
N ASN A 466 13.51 16.92 -37.62
CA ASN A 466 12.36 17.33 -38.44
C ASN A 466 11.05 17.19 -37.63
N GLU A 467 10.35 18.30 -37.40
CA GLU A 467 9.07 18.30 -36.67
C GLU A 467 7.89 17.85 -37.54
N ASN A 468 8.07 17.73 -38.86
CA ASN A 468 7.01 17.37 -39.81
C ASN A 468 6.87 15.86 -40.03
N ILE A 469 7.68 15.04 -39.34
CA ILE A 469 7.57 13.57 -39.39
C ILE A 469 6.33 13.14 -38.59
N SER A 470 5.56 12.19 -39.13
CA SER A 470 4.30 11.72 -38.54
C SER A 470 4.49 11.17 -37.13
N ASP A 471 5.57 10.39 -36.92
CA ASP A 471 5.94 9.89 -35.61
C ASP A 471 7.17 10.62 -35.03
N PRO A 472 6.98 11.56 -34.08
CA PRO A 472 8.08 12.27 -33.45
C PRO A 472 8.89 11.41 -32.46
N ASN A 473 8.48 10.17 -32.18
CA ASN A 473 9.17 9.30 -31.23
C ASN A 473 10.25 8.42 -31.84
N LEU A 474 10.37 8.39 -33.17
CA LEU A 474 11.45 7.69 -33.87
C LEU A 474 12.80 8.21 -33.38
N ILE A 475 13.61 7.31 -32.82
CA ILE A 475 14.87 7.68 -32.17
C ILE A 475 15.86 8.31 -33.15
N GLY A 476 15.86 7.89 -34.42
CA GLY A 476 16.70 8.47 -35.46
C GLY A 476 16.33 9.91 -35.87
N ASN A 477 15.13 10.39 -35.48
CA ASN A 477 14.75 11.80 -35.64
C ASN A 477 15.23 12.65 -34.45
N LYS A 478 15.85 12.08 -33.41
CA LYS A 478 16.17 12.79 -32.18
C LYS A 478 17.65 13.13 -32.10
N LEU A 479 17.94 14.31 -31.53
CA LEU A 479 19.29 14.84 -31.37
C LEU A 479 19.51 15.32 -29.93
N LEU A 480 20.75 15.22 -29.48
CA LEU A 480 21.22 15.77 -28.22
C LEU A 480 21.72 17.19 -28.41
N LEU A 481 21.41 18.04 -27.43
CA LEU A 481 21.95 19.39 -27.28
C LEU A 481 22.29 19.65 -25.82
N THR A 482 23.29 20.48 -25.56
CA THR A 482 23.48 21.04 -24.22
C THR A 482 22.26 21.89 -23.82
N LYS A 483 22.02 22.03 -22.51
CA LYS A 483 20.94 22.91 -22.01
C LYS A 483 21.04 24.36 -22.55
N SER A 484 22.27 24.86 -22.73
CA SER A 484 22.57 26.18 -23.30
C SER A 484 22.08 26.30 -24.74
N GLU A 485 22.47 25.36 -25.61
CA GLU A 485 22.07 25.35 -27.03
C GLU A 485 20.55 25.22 -27.17
N TYR A 486 19.94 24.34 -26.37
CA TYR A 486 18.49 24.15 -26.35
C TYR A 486 17.75 25.43 -25.91
N ALA A 487 18.27 26.14 -24.89
CA ALA A 487 17.71 27.43 -24.47
C ALA A 487 17.84 28.49 -25.59
N GLY A 488 18.95 28.49 -26.33
CA GLY A 488 19.15 29.36 -27.49
C GLY A 488 18.10 29.16 -28.59
N ILE A 489 17.69 27.91 -28.84
CA ILE A 489 16.61 27.60 -29.80
C ILE A 489 15.26 28.15 -29.32
N LYS A 490 14.99 28.13 -28.00
CA LYS A 490 13.73 28.63 -27.43
C LYS A 490 13.66 30.16 -27.36
N GLN A 491 14.77 30.82 -27.04
CA GLN A 491 14.80 32.26 -26.76
C GLN A 491 14.89 33.12 -28.02
N ALA A 492 15.49 32.59 -29.09
CA ALA A 492 15.64 33.33 -30.34
C ALA A 492 14.60 32.88 -31.38
N LYS A 493 14.13 33.81 -32.22
CA LYS A 493 13.68 33.48 -33.59
C LYS A 493 14.86 33.00 -34.47
N ALA A 494 15.89 32.41 -33.88
CA ALA A 494 17.05 31.90 -34.59
C ALA A 494 16.64 30.64 -35.35
N ASN A 495 17.19 30.49 -36.56
CA ASN A 495 17.00 29.29 -37.34
C ASN A 495 17.58 28.09 -36.55
N LYS A 496 16.72 27.15 -36.12
CA LYS A 496 17.07 25.89 -35.46
C LYS A 496 18.31 25.25 -36.08
N VAL A 497 18.36 25.19 -37.41
CA VAL A 497 19.46 24.61 -38.19
C VAL A 497 20.80 25.31 -37.92
N SER A 498 20.80 26.63 -37.70
CA SER A 498 22.03 27.37 -37.38
C SER A 498 22.63 26.98 -36.04
N ILE A 499 21.79 26.67 -35.04
CA ILE A 499 22.27 26.22 -33.72
C ILE A 499 22.75 24.78 -33.82
N LEU A 500 22.00 23.90 -34.50
CA LEU A 500 22.41 22.52 -34.74
C LEU A 500 23.78 22.43 -35.45
N ASN A 501 24.03 23.29 -36.46
CA ASN A 501 25.31 23.36 -37.17
C ASN A 501 26.51 23.79 -36.31
N ARG A 502 26.26 24.39 -35.14
CA ARG A 502 27.29 24.83 -34.18
C ARG A 502 27.26 24.02 -32.88
N SER A 503 26.52 22.90 -32.86
CA SER A 503 26.40 22.04 -31.69
C SER A 503 27.76 21.56 -31.18
N LYS A 504 27.91 21.41 -29.87
CA LYS A 504 29.03 20.74 -29.21
C LYS A 504 29.26 19.33 -29.78
N PHE A 505 28.18 18.63 -30.14
CA PHE A 505 28.23 17.24 -30.57
C PHE A 505 28.38 17.10 -32.08
N ASP A 506 29.30 16.24 -32.48
CA ASP A 506 29.70 16.02 -33.87
C ASP A 506 28.56 15.38 -34.66
N TYR A 507 27.86 14.39 -34.08
CA TYR A 507 26.71 13.74 -34.71
C TYR A 507 25.57 14.74 -34.95
N THR A 508 25.30 15.64 -34.00
CA THR A 508 24.28 16.70 -34.17
C THR A 508 24.62 17.62 -35.34
N ARG A 509 25.89 18.03 -35.48
CA ARG A 509 26.32 18.88 -36.61
C ARG A 509 26.23 18.15 -37.94
N MET A 510 26.53 16.85 -37.98
CA MET A 510 26.35 16.02 -39.17
C MET A 510 24.87 15.98 -39.58
N MET A 511 23.98 15.69 -38.63
CA MET A 511 22.55 15.56 -38.88
C MET A 511 21.85 16.90 -39.20
N ALA A 512 22.39 18.03 -38.74
CA ALA A 512 21.90 19.37 -39.07
C ALA A 512 21.82 19.61 -40.60
N LYS A 513 22.69 18.95 -41.39
CA LYS A 513 22.69 19.02 -42.86
C LYS A 513 21.50 18.30 -43.51
N ARG A 514 20.79 17.46 -42.76
CA ARG A 514 19.61 16.68 -43.19
C ARG A 514 18.33 17.18 -42.50
N ALA A 515 18.17 18.49 -42.33
CA ALA A 515 17.04 19.09 -41.60
C ALA A 515 15.64 18.70 -42.11
N ASN A 516 15.53 18.30 -43.39
CA ASN A 516 14.28 17.85 -44.03
C ASN A 516 14.22 16.33 -44.21
N ILE A 517 14.93 15.55 -43.38
CA ILE A 517 14.93 14.08 -43.43
C ILE A 517 13.49 13.55 -43.41
N THR A 518 13.18 12.58 -44.28
CA THR A 518 11.86 11.94 -44.32
C THR A 518 11.75 10.85 -43.24
N GLU A 519 10.52 10.39 -42.97
CA GLU A 519 10.30 9.29 -42.03
C GLU A 519 11.00 7.99 -42.46
N ASP A 520 10.98 7.68 -43.76
CA ASP A 520 11.65 6.49 -44.30
C ASP A 520 13.18 6.61 -44.18
N GLU A 521 13.74 7.79 -44.45
CA GLU A 521 15.17 8.04 -44.24
C GLU A 521 15.58 7.95 -42.77
N VAL A 522 14.69 8.31 -41.82
CA VAL A 522 14.91 8.11 -40.38
C VAL A 522 14.93 6.62 -40.04
N LYS A 523 14.03 5.81 -40.61
CA LYS A 523 14.02 4.35 -40.41
C LYS A 523 15.27 3.71 -41.01
N ASP A 524 15.69 4.10 -42.20
CA ASP A 524 16.94 3.64 -42.81
C ASP A 524 18.15 3.97 -41.95
N LEU A 525 18.16 5.16 -41.34
CA LEU A 525 19.19 5.56 -40.39
C LEU A 525 19.19 4.67 -39.15
N GLN A 526 18.02 4.37 -38.57
CA GLN A 526 17.92 3.45 -37.44
C GLN A 526 18.41 2.04 -37.79
N VAL A 527 18.06 1.52 -38.97
CA VAL A 527 18.56 0.23 -39.48
C VAL A 527 20.08 0.23 -39.58
N LYS A 528 20.68 1.34 -40.06
CA LYS A 528 22.15 1.47 -40.11
C LYS A 528 22.81 1.37 -38.73
N TYR A 529 22.20 1.97 -37.70
CA TYR A 529 22.70 1.92 -36.32
C TYR A 529 22.27 0.66 -35.56
N ALA A 530 21.45 -0.21 -36.15
CA ALA A 530 20.97 -1.42 -35.48
C ALA A 530 22.11 -2.40 -35.17
N THR A 531 23.11 -2.50 -36.04
CA THR A 531 24.30 -3.36 -35.78
C THR A 531 25.10 -2.84 -34.59
N ASP A 532 25.31 -1.53 -34.50
CA ASP A 532 26.01 -0.90 -33.36
C ASP A 532 25.22 -1.10 -32.07
N ALA A 533 23.89 -0.91 -32.12
CA ALA A 533 23.00 -1.18 -31.00
C ALA A 533 23.07 -2.64 -30.53
N VAL A 534 22.99 -3.61 -31.44
CA VAL A 534 23.10 -5.04 -31.12
C VAL A 534 24.44 -5.33 -30.46
N SER A 535 25.54 -4.77 -30.98
CA SER A 535 26.88 -4.97 -30.42
C SER A 535 27.04 -4.36 -29.02
N PHE A 536 26.46 -3.18 -28.78
CA PHE A 536 26.56 -2.50 -27.48
C PHE A 536 25.76 -3.23 -26.40
N TRP A 537 24.51 -3.62 -26.71
CA TRP A 537 23.63 -4.34 -25.78
C TRP A 537 23.65 -5.86 -26.02
N LYS A 538 24.81 -6.45 -26.24
CA LYS A 538 24.99 -7.91 -26.25
C LYS A 538 25.47 -8.36 -24.88
#